data_AF-A0A7Y2C1E4-F1
#
_entry.id   AF-A0A7Y2C1E4-F1
#
_cell.length_a   1.000
_cell.length_b   1.000
_cell.length_c   1.000
_cell.angle_alpha   90.00
_cell.angle_beta   90.00
_cell.angle_gamma   90.00
#
_symmetry.space_group_name_H-M   'P 1'
#
loop_
_entity.id
_entity.type
_entity.pdbx_description
1 polymer ?
#
loop_
_entity_poly.entity_id
_entity_poly.type
_entity_poly.pdbx_seq_one_letter_code
_entity_poly.pdbx_strand_id
1 'polypeptide(L)'
;VYRAWEKPFPKLPEGALPHWELAKKYDVFDLELGTKITGSGFPLFRGKGARLQRALINFFLDEARDAGFEEIVPPLMVNEDSARATGQLPDKEGQMYHAEKDNLYLIPTAEVPITNIFRDVILNEKDFPVKLCGYTPCFRREAGSYGAHVRGLNRVHQFDKVEIVLLSHPERSYKFLDEMVDHVSGLLEKLGLPYRILRLCGGDLGFTSALTFDFEVYSLAQERWLEVSSVSNFETYQSNRMKLRYRGQDKKTKLAHTLNGSALALARIIAAILENYQTPEGIQIPEVLRPYTGFDTLD
;
A
#
# COMPACT_ATOMS: atom_id res chain seq x y z
N VAL A 1 -4.90 -6.66 -18.99
CA VAL A 1 -5.65 -5.66 -18.19
C VAL A 1 -6.99 -6.27 -17.82
N TYR A 2 -7.32 -6.31 -16.54
CA TYR A 2 -8.56 -6.88 -16.01
C TYR A 2 -9.69 -5.85 -15.99
N ARG A 3 -9.43 -4.62 -15.51
CA ARG A 3 -10.35 -3.48 -15.54
C ARG A 3 -9.55 -2.23 -15.92
N ALA A 4 -10.09 -1.37 -16.76
CA ALA A 4 -9.44 -0.13 -17.19
C ALA A 4 -10.25 1.08 -16.73
N TRP A 5 -9.58 2.22 -16.56
CA TRP A 5 -10.25 3.52 -16.40
C TRP A 5 -11.04 3.88 -17.66
N GLU A 6 -12.32 4.21 -17.48
CA GLU A 6 -13.24 4.49 -18.59
C GLU A 6 -13.50 5.99 -18.80
N LYS A 7 -13.10 6.85 -17.87
CA LYS A 7 -13.28 8.29 -17.97
C LYS A 7 -12.14 8.92 -18.80
N PRO A 8 -12.33 10.12 -19.38
CA PRO A 8 -11.24 10.84 -20.02
C PRO A 8 -10.08 11.09 -19.06
N PHE A 9 -8.85 11.04 -19.58
CA PHE A 9 -7.67 11.42 -18.82
C PHE A 9 -7.66 12.95 -18.63
N PRO A 10 -7.13 13.46 -17.51
CA PRO A 10 -6.95 14.89 -17.33
C PRO A 10 -6.01 15.43 -18.41
N LYS A 11 -6.21 16.69 -18.82
CA LYS A 11 -5.33 17.36 -19.78
C LYS A 11 -4.31 18.18 -19.00
N LEU A 12 -3.03 17.87 -19.17
CA LEU A 12 -1.97 18.65 -18.57
C LEU A 12 -1.80 20.01 -19.28
N PRO A 13 -1.37 21.06 -18.55
CA PRO A 13 -0.96 22.32 -19.18
C PRO A 13 0.30 22.13 -20.03
N GLU A 14 0.54 23.05 -20.97
CA GLU A 14 1.80 23.09 -21.72
C GLU A 14 2.98 23.31 -20.77
N GLY A 15 4.07 22.55 -20.95
CA GLY A 15 5.24 22.60 -20.06
C GLY A 15 5.03 21.92 -18.71
N ALA A 16 4.08 20.98 -18.61
CA ALA A 16 3.83 20.22 -17.41
C ALA A 16 5.09 19.53 -16.87
N LEU A 17 5.24 19.59 -15.55
CA LEU A 17 6.44 19.13 -14.85
C LEU A 17 6.18 17.79 -14.17
N PRO A 18 7.20 16.91 -14.09
CA PRO A 18 7.14 15.72 -13.26
C PRO A 18 7.15 16.07 -11.77
N HIS A 19 6.65 15.15 -10.92
CA HIS A 19 6.43 15.43 -9.50
C HIS A 19 7.69 15.86 -8.72
N TRP A 20 8.90 15.43 -9.11
CA TRP A 20 10.13 15.86 -8.43
C TRP A 20 10.50 17.33 -8.71
N GLU A 21 10.12 17.87 -9.86
CA GLU A 21 10.30 19.28 -10.19
C GLU A 21 9.22 20.13 -9.55
N LEU A 22 7.97 19.64 -9.57
CA LEU A 22 6.86 20.24 -8.84
C LEU A 22 7.12 20.30 -7.33
N ALA A 23 7.70 19.25 -6.75
CA ALA A 23 8.04 19.20 -5.33
C ALA A 23 9.06 20.27 -4.94
N LYS A 24 10.04 20.53 -5.81
CA LYS A 24 11.01 21.61 -5.62
C LYS A 24 10.37 22.99 -5.78
N LYS A 25 9.46 23.14 -6.74
CA LYS A 25 8.75 24.40 -7.01
C LYS A 25 7.85 24.82 -5.86
N TYR A 26 7.13 23.87 -5.25
CA TYR A 26 6.10 24.13 -4.23
C TYR A 26 6.46 23.61 -2.83
N ASP A 27 7.75 23.34 -2.56
CA ASP A 27 8.29 22.88 -1.26
C ASP A 27 7.51 21.69 -0.64
N VAL A 28 7.19 20.69 -1.46
CA VAL A 28 6.36 19.53 -1.04
C VAL A 28 7.19 18.48 -0.32
N PHE A 29 8.29 18.05 -0.96
CA PHE A 29 9.28 17.16 -0.38
C PHE A 29 10.68 17.48 -0.91
N ASP A 30 11.70 17.13 -0.13
CA ASP A 30 13.09 17.40 -0.39
C ASP A 30 13.92 16.10 -0.30
N LEU A 31 14.48 15.68 -1.44
CA LEU A 31 15.34 14.50 -1.53
C LEU A 31 16.80 14.81 -1.17
N GLU A 32 17.26 16.05 -1.35
CA GLU A 32 18.63 16.46 -1.02
C GLU A 32 18.80 16.51 0.50
N LEU A 33 17.84 17.11 1.21
CA LEU A 33 17.80 17.09 2.68
C LEU A 33 17.61 15.68 3.22
N GLY A 34 16.76 14.87 2.59
CA GLY A 34 16.62 13.46 2.95
C GLY A 34 17.93 12.66 2.80
N THR A 35 18.67 12.92 1.71
CA THR A 35 20.01 12.34 1.49
C THR A 35 21.01 12.81 2.54
N LYS A 36 20.96 14.08 2.94
CA LYS A 36 21.81 14.64 4.00
C LYS A 36 21.53 14.01 5.37
N ILE A 37 20.28 13.67 5.68
CA ILE A 37 19.87 13.14 6.99
C ILE A 37 20.11 11.63 7.08
N THR A 38 19.79 10.88 6.03
CA THR A 38 19.77 9.41 6.05
C THR A 38 20.58 8.79 4.91
N GLY A 39 20.32 9.22 3.68
CA GLY A 39 20.88 8.64 2.46
C GLY A 39 19.91 8.72 1.29
N SER A 40 20.33 8.27 0.11
CA SER A 40 19.49 8.29 -1.10
C SER A 40 18.19 7.51 -0.88
N GLY A 41 17.08 7.96 -1.48
CA GLY A 41 15.80 7.25 -1.43
C GLY A 41 14.99 7.44 -0.14
N PHE A 42 15.31 8.46 0.67
CA PHE A 42 14.53 8.87 1.84
C PHE A 42 13.97 10.28 1.61
N PRO A 43 12.69 10.46 1.24
CA PRO A 43 12.11 11.78 1.05
C PRO A 43 11.80 12.48 2.38
N LEU A 44 12.15 13.76 2.49
CA LEU A 44 11.70 14.62 3.60
C LEU A 44 10.50 15.44 3.14
N PHE A 45 9.33 15.21 3.72
CA PHE A 45 8.14 16.03 3.47
C PHE A 45 8.08 17.22 4.42
N ARG A 46 7.61 18.38 3.93
CA ARG A 46 7.50 19.62 4.72
C ARG A 46 6.28 20.44 4.33
N GLY A 47 5.93 21.41 5.19
CA GLY A 47 4.85 22.36 4.94
C GLY A 47 3.53 21.70 4.51
N LYS A 48 2.98 22.16 3.38
CA LYS A 48 1.74 21.61 2.81
C LYS A 48 1.91 20.16 2.31
N GLY A 49 3.11 19.75 1.88
CA GLY A 49 3.38 18.38 1.46
C GLY A 49 3.27 17.36 2.60
N ALA A 50 3.84 17.68 3.76
CA ALA A 50 3.67 16.85 4.97
C ALA A 50 2.19 16.75 5.40
N ARG A 51 1.43 17.84 5.23
CA ARG A 51 -0.01 17.83 5.53
C ARG A 51 -0.80 16.99 4.52
N LEU A 52 -0.44 17.02 3.24
CA LEU A 52 -1.04 16.15 2.21
C LEU A 52 -0.80 14.67 2.53
N GLN A 53 0.40 14.31 2.97
CA GLN A 53 0.71 12.94 3.38
C GLN A 53 -0.19 12.47 4.53
N ARG A 54 -0.32 13.30 5.58
CA ARG A 54 -1.24 13.01 6.69
C ARG A 54 -2.71 12.96 6.26
N ALA A 55 -3.11 13.84 5.34
CA ALA A 55 -4.48 13.85 4.81
C ALA A 55 -4.84 12.54 4.09
N LEU A 56 -3.92 12.02 3.27
CA LEU A 56 -4.08 10.72 2.61
C LEU A 56 -4.20 9.57 3.62
N ILE A 57 -3.36 9.56 4.66
CA ILE A 57 -3.43 8.54 5.73
C ILE A 57 -4.82 8.53 6.35
N ASN A 58 -5.30 9.70 6.80
CA ASN A 58 -6.60 9.82 7.47
C ASN A 58 -7.75 9.43 6.53
N PHE A 59 -7.75 9.94 5.30
CA PHE A 59 -8.77 9.61 4.31
C PHE A 59 -8.87 8.11 4.08
N PHE A 60 -7.74 7.43 3.86
CA PHE A 60 -7.73 5.99 3.62
C PHE A 60 -8.16 5.16 4.84
N LEU A 61 -7.77 5.56 6.06
CA LEU A 61 -8.22 4.90 7.28
C LEU A 61 -9.72 5.09 7.51
N ASP A 62 -10.24 6.29 7.28
CA ASP A 62 -11.68 6.59 7.38
C ASP A 62 -12.50 5.76 6.38
N GLU A 63 -12.03 5.67 5.13
CA GLU A 63 -12.64 4.83 4.10
C GLU A 63 -12.63 3.34 4.45
N ALA A 64 -11.53 2.85 5.04
CA ALA A 64 -11.43 1.47 5.50
C ALA A 64 -12.38 1.19 6.68
N ARG A 65 -12.46 2.11 7.66
CA ARG A 65 -13.40 2.00 8.78
C ARG A 65 -14.84 1.95 8.28
N ASP A 66 -15.20 2.83 7.36
CA ASP A 66 -16.56 2.89 6.79
C ASP A 66 -16.89 1.61 5.98
N ALA A 67 -15.87 0.91 5.46
CA ALA A 67 -15.99 -0.42 4.84
C ALA A 67 -16.00 -1.60 5.85
N GLY A 68 -15.97 -1.30 7.16
CA GLY A 68 -16.08 -2.28 8.25
C GLY A 68 -14.76 -2.93 8.65
N PHE A 69 -13.61 -2.32 8.35
CA PHE A 69 -12.32 -2.74 8.87
C PHE A 69 -12.07 -2.15 10.26
N GLU A 70 -11.62 -2.98 11.20
CA GLU A 70 -11.12 -2.54 12.50
C GLU A 70 -9.72 -1.95 12.34
N GLU A 71 -9.51 -0.75 12.88
CA GLU A 71 -8.23 -0.05 12.79
C GLU A 71 -7.22 -0.54 13.83
N ILE A 72 -6.02 -0.90 13.36
CA ILE A 72 -4.93 -1.43 14.16
C ILE A 72 -3.69 -0.56 13.99
N VAL A 73 -3.03 -0.26 15.11
CA VAL A 73 -1.69 0.37 15.13
C VAL A 73 -0.66 -0.69 15.55
N PRO A 74 0.03 -1.35 14.60
CA PRO A 74 0.96 -2.42 14.93
C PRO A 74 2.37 -1.90 15.29
N PRO A 75 3.21 -2.73 15.95
CA PRO A 75 4.65 -2.48 16.07
C PRO A 75 5.32 -2.39 14.69
N LEU A 76 6.34 -1.54 14.58
CA LEU A 76 7.10 -1.31 13.32
C LEU A 76 8.29 -2.26 13.13
N MET A 77 8.58 -3.07 14.15
CA MET A 77 9.60 -4.10 14.12
C MET A 77 9.00 -5.43 14.54
N VAL A 78 9.45 -6.50 13.90
CA VAL A 78 8.95 -7.87 14.16
C VAL A 78 10.10 -8.83 14.36
N ASN A 79 9.81 -9.92 15.08
CA ASN A 79 10.73 -11.05 15.19
C ASN A 79 10.77 -11.86 13.87
N GLU A 80 11.79 -12.71 13.78
CA GLU A 80 12.03 -13.59 12.64
C GLU A 80 10.83 -14.50 12.33
N ASP A 81 10.19 -15.07 13.36
CA ASP A 81 9.03 -15.94 13.20
C ASP A 81 7.88 -15.24 12.47
N SER A 82 7.64 -13.95 12.77
CA SER A 82 6.59 -13.17 12.11
C SER A 82 6.91 -12.91 10.64
N ALA A 83 8.16 -12.60 10.32
CA ALA A 83 8.62 -12.42 8.94
C ALA A 83 8.61 -13.74 8.15
N ARG A 84 8.90 -14.88 8.79
CA ARG A 84 8.78 -16.22 8.17
C ARG A 84 7.33 -16.63 7.93
N ALA A 85 6.44 -16.31 8.87
CA ALA A 85 5.02 -16.64 8.82
C ALA A 85 4.31 -16.05 7.59
N THR A 86 4.59 -14.78 7.27
CA THR A 86 3.98 -14.07 6.14
C THR A 86 4.76 -14.20 4.84
N GLY A 87 5.92 -14.89 4.89
CA GLY A 87 6.69 -15.32 3.72
C GLY A 87 7.76 -14.33 3.25
N GLN A 88 8.03 -13.27 4.00
CA GLN A 88 9.13 -12.35 3.74
C GLN A 88 10.48 -13.04 3.96
N LEU A 89 10.57 -14.02 4.87
CA LEU A 89 11.75 -14.89 5.01
C LEU A 89 11.43 -16.33 4.58
N PRO A 90 12.34 -17.01 3.86
CA PRO A 90 13.67 -16.57 3.41
C PRO A 90 13.67 -15.79 2.07
N ASP A 91 12.53 -15.75 1.37
CA ASP A 91 12.43 -15.28 -0.02
C ASP A 91 12.91 -13.83 -0.22
N LYS A 92 12.63 -12.95 0.74
CA LYS A 92 12.95 -11.52 0.70
C LYS A 92 13.99 -11.11 1.75
N GLU A 93 14.87 -12.03 2.15
CA GLU A 93 15.91 -11.79 3.16
C GLU A 93 16.80 -10.57 2.82
N GLY A 94 17.01 -10.29 1.53
CA GLY A 94 17.72 -9.10 1.05
C GLY A 94 16.91 -7.79 1.01
N GLN A 95 15.60 -7.81 1.27
CA GLN A 95 14.71 -6.65 1.10
C GLN A 95 14.23 -6.02 2.42
N MET A 96 14.32 -6.74 3.55
CA MET A 96 14.00 -6.17 4.86
C MET A 96 15.24 -5.53 5.50
N TYR A 97 15.07 -4.41 6.19
CA TYR A 97 16.11 -3.90 7.08
C TYR A 97 16.14 -4.73 8.37
N HIS A 98 17.34 -5.11 8.83
CA HIS A 98 17.57 -5.96 10.00
C HIS A 98 18.36 -5.23 11.07
N ALA A 99 17.81 -5.20 12.30
CA ALA A 99 18.48 -4.73 13.50
C ALA A 99 19.20 -5.93 14.16
N GLU A 100 20.42 -6.19 13.71
CA GLU A 100 21.18 -7.42 14.02
C GLU A 100 21.36 -7.68 15.52
N LYS A 101 21.58 -6.64 16.33
CA LYS A 101 21.84 -6.78 17.77
C LYS A 101 20.66 -7.37 18.54
N ASP A 102 19.45 -7.06 18.09
CA ASP A 102 18.20 -7.47 18.75
C ASP A 102 17.48 -8.59 18.00
N ASN A 103 18.02 -8.98 16.83
CA ASN A 103 17.39 -9.88 15.87
C ASN A 103 15.93 -9.50 15.52
N LEU A 104 15.72 -8.21 15.23
CA LEU A 104 14.43 -7.67 14.82
C LEU A 104 14.50 -7.13 13.39
N TYR A 105 13.38 -7.19 12.68
CA TYR A 105 13.28 -6.72 11.31
C TYR A 105 12.29 -5.55 11.22
N LEU A 106 12.66 -4.48 10.51
CA LEU A 106 11.72 -3.40 10.20
C LEU A 106 10.72 -3.91 9.16
N ILE A 107 9.44 -3.59 9.36
CA ILE A 107 8.37 -4.13 8.53
C ILE A 107 8.37 -3.51 7.11
N PRO A 108 8.26 -4.31 6.04
CA PRO A 108 8.11 -3.81 4.67
C PRO A 108 6.65 -3.53 4.29
N THR A 109 5.72 -3.83 5.20
CA THR A 109 4.26 -3.67 5.09
C THR A 109 3.59 -3.97 6.43
N ALA A 110 2.46 -3.31 6.74
CA ALA A 110 1.64 -3.62 7.92
C ALA A 110 1.02 -5.03 7.89
N GLU A 111 0.93 -5.65 6.72
CA GLU A 111 0.51 -7.05 6.54
C GLU A 111 1.25 -7.99 7.50
N VAL A 112 2.57 -7.80 7.67
CA VAL A 112 3.40 -8.68 8.49
C VAL A 112 2.92 -8.73 9.94
N PRO A 113 2.89 -7.60 10.69
CA PRO A 113 2.43 -7.63 12.07
C PRO A 113 0.92 -7.87 12.20
N ILE A 114 0.08 -7.29 11.32
CA ILE A 114 -1.39 -7.42 11.45
C ILE A 114 -1.84 -8.87 11.27
N THR A 115 -1.33 -9.57 10.26
CA THR A 115 -1.69 -10.99 10.05
C THR A 115 -1.17 -11.86 11.19
N ASN A 116 -0.01 -11.53 11.77
CA ASN A 116 0.59 -12.27 12.87
C ASN A 116 -0.11 -12.12 14.22
N ILE A 117 -1.08 -11.20 14.36
CA ILE A 117 -1.99 -11.17 15.53
C ILE A 117 -2.65 -12.55 15.73
N PHE A 118 -2.81 -13.31 14.64
CA PHE A 118 -3.48 -14.61 14.63
C PHE A 118 -2.52 -15.81 14.54
N ARG A 119 -1.22 -15.60 14.79
CA ARG A 119 -0.26 -16.71 14.88
C ARG A 119 -0.61 -17.60 16.07
N ASP A 120 -0.62 -18.91 15.83
CA ASP A 120 -1.03 -19.95 16.78
C ASP A 120 -2.47 -19.82 17.32
N VAL A 121 -3.34 -19.06 16.64
CA VAL A 121 -4.74 -18.86 17.04
C VAL A 121 -5.68 -19.88 16.38
N ILE A 122 -6.71 -20.29 17.13
CA ILE A 122 -7.87 -21.04 16.61
C ILE A 122 -9.10 -20.14 16.73
N LEU A 123 -9.59 -19.63 15.59
CA LEU A 123 -10.81 -18.84 15.49
C LEU A 123 -12.07 -19.70 15.59
N ASN A 124 -13.20 -19.08 15.92
CA ASN A 124 -14.52 -19.67 15.70
C ASN A 124 -15.02 -19.31 14.31
N GLU A 125 -15.82 -20.19 13.70
CA GLU A 125 -16.40 -19.94 12.37
C GLU A 125 -17.22 -18.64 12.29
N LYS A 126 -17.88 -18.28 13.39
CA LYS A 126 -18.66 -17.03 13.52
C LYS A 126 -17.81 -15.76 13.53
N ASP A 127 -16.51 -15.87 13.75
CA ASP A 127 -15.61 -14.72 13.80
C ASP A 127 -15.28 -14.23 12.37
N PHE A 128 -15.65 -14.99 11.32
CA PHE A 128 -15.39 -14.64 9.93
C PHE A 128 -16.49 -13.80 9.26
N PRO A 129 -16.10 -12.80 8.43
CA PRO A 129 -14.73 -12.40 8.13
C PRO A 129 -14.13 -11.53 9.24
N VAL A 130 -12.83 -11.68 9.50
CA VAL A 130 -12.08 -10.71 10.29
C VAL A 130 -11.50 -9.69 9.32
N LYS A 131 -11.83 -8.40 9.50
CA LYS A 131 -11.41 -7.30 8.63
C LYS A 131 -10.61 -6.30 9.45
N LEU A 132 -9.31 -6.17 9.16
CA LEU A 132 -8.41 -5.24 9.85
C LEU A 132 -7.77 -4.26 8.86
N CYS A 133 -7.58 -3.00 9.26
CA CYS A 133 -6.78 -2.04 8.52
C CYS A 133 -5.68 -1.45 9.43
N GLY A 134 -4.63 -0.90 8.83
CA GLY A 134 -3.61 -0.21 9.61
C GLY A 134 -2.68 0.62 8.76
N TYR A 135 -2.32 1.78 9.29
CA TYR A 135 -1.29 2.65 8.73
C TYR A 135 0.08 2.33 9.34
N THR A 136 1.11 2.19 8.49
CA THR A 136 2.50 2.12 8.96
C THR A 136 3.46 2.79 7.97
N PRO A 137 4.54 3.44 8.44
CA PRO A 137 5.73 3.61 7.63
C PRO A 137 6.31 2.21 7.30
N CYS A 138 6.59 1.98 6.03
CA CYS A 138 7.10 0.72 5.49
C CYS A 138 8.55 0.90 5.05
N PHE A 139 9.39 -0.10 5.34
CA PHE A 139 10.83 -0.06 5.08
C PHE A 139 11.27 -1.17 4.14
N ARG A 140 11.90 -0.81 3.01
CA ARG A 140 12.44 -1.76 2.04
C ARG A 140 13.84 -1.36 1.63
N ARG A 141 14.75 -2.33 1.53
CA ARG A 141 16.13 -2.10 1.08
C ARG A 141 16.23 -1.80 -0.40
N GLU A 142 15.20 -2.11 -1.19
CA GLU A 142 15.14 -1.85 -2.64
C GLU A 142 16.38 -2.39 -3.38
N ALA A 143 16.99 -3.45 -2.86
CA ALA A 143 18.24 -4.00 -3.36
C ALA A 143 18.05 -4.49 -4.80
N GLY A 144 18.95 -4.06 -5.69
CA GLY A 144 18.90 -4.37 -7.14
C GLY A 144 18.18 -3.33 -8.00
N SER A 145 17.61 -2.28 -7.40
CA SER A 145 16.98 -1.19 -8.17
C SER A 145 17.96 -0.05 -8.43
N TYR A 146 18.53 0.00 -9.64
CA TYR A 146 19.42 1.09 -10.08
C TYR A 146 18.90 1.75 -11.37
N GLY A 147 19.15 3.05 -11.55
CA GLY A 147 18.92 3.76 -12.82
C GLY A 147 17.75 4.77 -12.83
N ALA A 148 17.33 5.21 -14.02
CA ALA A 148 16.37 6.30 -14.20
C ALA A 148 14.99 6.08 -13.54
N HIS A 149 14.63 4.82 -13.27
CA HIS A 149 13.34 4.46 -12.66
C HIS A 149 13.20 4.84 -11.18
N VAL A 150 14.29 5.25 -10.51
CA VAL A 150 14.29 5.61 -9.07
C VAL A 150 14.18 7.11 -8.78
N ARG A 151 14.01 7.99 -9.79
CA ARG A 151 13.90 9.44 -9.54
C ARG A 151 12.60 9.78 -8.81
N GLY A 152 12.64 10.76 -7.89
CA GLY A 152 11.43 11.22 -7.18
C GLY A 152 10.92 10.20 -6.15
N LEU A 153 9.60 10.04 -6.10
CA LEU A 153 8.87 9.12 -5.22
C LEU A 153 8.56 7.77 -5.88
N ASN A 154 9.13 7.49 -7.05
CA ASN A 154 8.83 6.27 -7.81
C ASN A 154 9.30 5.00 -7.09
N ARG A 155 10.40 5.09 -6.34
CA ARG A 155 10.95 4.02 -5.50
C ARG A 155 11.80 4.65 -4.40
N VAL A 156 11.44 4.37 -3.15
CA VAL A 156 12.05 4.93 -1.94
C VAL A 156 12.17 3.84 -0.87
N HIS A 157 13.12 3.97 0.04
CA HIS A 157 13.37 2.99 1.09
C HIS A 157 12.34 3.05 2.22
N GLN A 158 11.82 4.25 2.49
CA GLN A 158 10.76 4.50 3.45
C GLN A 158 9.57 5.15 2.75
N PHE A 159 8.39 4.55 2.92
CA PHE A 159 7.14 5.10 2.39
C PHE A 159 5.97 4.75 3.30
N ASP A 160 4.94 5.59 3.28
CA ASP A 160 3.73 5.39 4.04
C ASP A 160 2.71 4.56 3.28
N LYS A 161 1.97 3.72 4.02
CA LYS A 161 0.96 2.85 3.44
C LYS A 161 -0.16 2.58 4.45
N VAL A 162 -1.39 2.57 3.95
CA VAL A 162 -2.53 1.95 4.64
C VAL A 162 -2.72 0.56 4.05
N GLU A 163 -2.73 -0.45 4.91
CA GLU A 163 -2.95 -1.85 4.53
C GLU A 163 -4.35 -2.27 5.00
N ILE A 164 -5.01 -3.11 4.20
CA ILE A 164 -6.17 -3.90 4.62
C ILE A 164 -5.78 -5.38 4.65
N VAL A 165 -6.19 -6.09 5.70
CA VAL A 165 -5.96 -7.52 5.92
C VAL A 165 -7.30 -8.17 6.22
N LEU A 166 -7.54 -9.34 5.62
CA LEU A 166 -8.76 -10.09 5.81
C LEU A 166 -8.46 -11.56 6.10
N LEU A 167 -9.07 -12.10 7.16
CA LEU A 167 -9.11 -13.54 7.40
C LEU A 167 -10.50 -14.08 7.05
N SER A 168 -10.51 -15.15 6.27
CA SER A 168 -11.75 -15.70 5.71
C SER A 168 -11.90 -17.19 5.96
N HIS A 169 -13.17 -17.61 6.01
CA HIS A 169 -13.53 -18.98 5.69
C HIS A 169 -13.09 -19.32 4.25
N PRO A 170 -12.51 -20.50 3.97
CA PRO A 170 -11.98 -20.84 2.64
C PRO A 170 -12.98 -20.65 1.48
N GLU A 171 -14.24 -21.06 1.68
CA GLU A 171 -15.29 -20.99 0.66
C GLU A 171 -15.67 -19.57 0.22
N ARG A 172 -15.30 -18.54 1.00
CA ARG A 172 -15.66 -17.14 0.73
C ARG A 172 -14.47 -16.27 0.34
N SER A 173 -13.24 -16.77 0.39
CA SER A 173 -12.04 -15.92 0.25
C SER A 173 -11.99 -15.19 -1.10
N TYR A 174 -12.33 -15.86 -2.20
CA TYR A 174 -12.32 -15.25 -3.54
C TYR A 174 -13.41 -14.17 -3.70
N LYS A 175 -14.58 -14.36 -3.06
CA LYS A 175 -15.59 -13.29 -3.00
C LYS A 175 -15.06 -12.07 -2.25
N PHE A 176 -14.40 -12.27 -1.11
CA PHE A 176 -13.80 -11.16 -0.37
C PHE A 176 -12.63 -10.51 -1.11
N LEU A 177 -11.90 -11.25 -1.94
CA LEU A 177 -10.89 -10.67 -2.83
C LEU A 177 -11.52 -9.67 -3.79
N ASP A 178 -12.65 -10.02 -4.42
CA ASP A 178 -13.38 -9.09 -5.30
C ASP A 178 -13.88 -7.86 -4.53
N GLU A 179 -14.42 -8.04 -3.31
CA GLU A 179 -14.82 -6.92 -2.44
C GLU A 179 -13.64 -5.99 -2.09
N MET A 180 -12.44 -6.55 -1.83
CA MET A 180 -11.23 -5.77 -1.56
C MET A 180 -10.74 -5.03 -2.82
N VAL A 181 -10.82 -5.66 -3.98
CA VAL A 181 -10.52 -5.03 -5.28
C VAL A 181 -11.45 -3.83 -5.51
N ASP A 182 -12.75 -3.99 -5.25
CA ASP A 182 -13.71 -2.90 -5.40
C ASP A 182 -13.45 -1.76 -4.39
N HIS A 183 -13.12 -2.07 -3.13
CA HIS A 183 -12.72 -1.07 -2.14
C HIS A 183 -11.52 -0.24 -2.60
N VAL A 184 -10.43 -0.90 -3.02
CA VAL A 184 -9.22 -0.22 -3.50
C VAL A 184 -9.49 0.61 -4.75
N SER A 185 -10.30 0.09 -5.69
CA SER A 185 -10.70 0.85 -6.88
C SER A 185 -11.52 2.10 -6.51
N GLY A 186 -12.41 1.99 -5.52
CA GLY A 186 -13.21 3.10 -5.01
C GLY A 186 -12.38 4.26 -4.44
N LEU A 187 -11.25 3.95 -3.78
CA LEU A 187 -10.31 4.98 -3.33
C LEU A 187 -9.72 5.78 -4.49
N LEU A 188 -9.33 5.10 -5.57
CA LEU A 188 -8.78 5.73 -6.77
C LEU A 188 -9.85 6.54 -7.53
N GLU A 189 -11.08 6.03 -7.61
CA GLU A 189 -12.23 6.76 -8.16
C GLU A 189 -12.51 8.05 -7.39
N LYS A 190 -12.53 8.00 -6.05
CA LYS A 190 -12.73 9.17 -5.18
C LYS A 190 -11.60 10.19 -5.32
N LEU A 191 -10.37 9.73 -5.49
CA LEU A 191 -9.21 10.58 -5.77
C LEU A 191 -9.17 11.11 -7.21
N GLY A 192 -10.02 10.63 -8.11
CA GLY A 192 -10.05 11.07 -9.52
C GLY A 192 -8.79 10.70 -10.32
N LEU A 193 -8.05 9.67 -9.89
CA LEU A 193 -6.80 9.27 -10.55
C LEU A 193 -7.06 8.19 -11.61
N PRO A 194 -6.68 8.40 -12.88
CA PRO A 194 -6.78 7.36 -13.90
C PRO A 194 -5.96 6.12 -13.50
N TYR A 195 -6.59 4.95 -13.51
CA TYR A 195 -5.94 3.70 -13.12
C TYR A 195 -6.25 2.53 -14.07
N ARG A 196 -5.51 1.44 -13.92
CA ARG A 196 -5.88 0.14 -14.47
C ARG A 196 -5.63 -0.95 -13.43
N ILE A 197 -6.42 -2.00 -13.52
CA ILE A 197 -6.27 -3.21 -12.71
C ILE A 197 -5.69 -4.29 -13.61
N LEU A 198 -4.60 -4.90 -13.18
CA LEU A 198 -3.97 -6.06 -13.81
C LEU A 198 -4.27 -7.29 -12.97
N ARG A 199 -4.75 -8.36 -13.59
CA ARG A 199 -4.71 -9.69 -12.99
C ARG A 199 -3.36 -10.30 -13.35
N LEU A 200 -2.53 -10.60 -12.35
CA LEU A 200 -1.16 -11.06 -12.60
C LEU A 200 -1.14 -12.46 -13.22
N CYS A 201 -0.18 -12.69 -14.11
CA CYS A 201 0.08 -14.01 -14.68
C CYS A 201 0.99 -14.82 -13.74
N GLY A 202 1.06 -16.14 -13.93
CA GLY A 202 1.79 -17.01 -13.00
C GLY A 202 3.28 -16.67 -12.81
N GLY A 203 3.94 -16.09 -13.81
CA GLY A 203 5.35 -15.68 -13.73
C GLY A 203 5.59 -14.40 -12.92
N ASP A 204 4.55 -13.56 -12.76
CA ASP A 204 4.62 -12.29 -12.01
C ASP A 204 3.98 -12.41 -10.62
N LEU A 205 3.36 -13.55 -10.28
CA LEU A 205 2.83 -13.77 -8.95
C LEU A 205 3.95 -13.79 -7.91
N GLY A 206 3.73 -13.11 -6.80
CA GLY A 206 4.60 -13.24 -5.63
C GLY A 206 4.59 -14.67 -5.12
N PHE A 207 5.72 -15.10 -4.55
CA PHE A 207 5.94 -16.46 -4.05
C PHE A 207 4.83 -17.00 -3.12
N THR A 208 4.14 -16.11 -2.42
CA THR A 208 3.14 -16.46 -1.40
C THR A 208 1.70 -16.47 -1.92
N SER A 209 1.39 -15.76 -3.01
CA SER A 209 0.02 -15.46 -3.44
C SER A 209 -0.55 -16.49 -4.41
N ALA A 210 -1.80 -16.90 -4.23
CA ALA A 210 -2.53 -17.75 -5.17
C ALA A 210 -3.17 -16.94 -6.32
N LEU A 211 -3.66 -15.73 -6.02
CA LEU A 211 -4.20 -14.79 -7.00
C LEU A 211 -3.95 -13.37 -6.53
N THR A 212 -3.50 -12.51 -7.44
CA THR A 212 -3.17 -11.10 -7.16
C THR A 212 -3.70 -10.18 -8.26
N PHE A 213 -4.22 -9.04 -7.82
CA PHE A 213 -4.58 -7.91 -8.66
C PHE A 213 -3.72 -6.71 -8.32
N ASP A 214 -2.97 -6.20 -9.31
CA ASP A 214 -2.20 -4.98 -9.17
C ASP A 214 -2.97 -3.78 -9.73
N PHE A 215 -2.90 -2.67 -9.03
CA PHE A 215 -3.48 -1.41 -9.44
C PHE A 215 -2.36 -0.47 -9.81
N GLU A 216 -2.46 0.12 -10.99
CA GLU A 216 -1.51 1.11 -11.45
C GLU A 216 -2.23 2.41 -11.77
N VAL A 217 -1.74 3.52 -11.24
CA VAL A 217 -2.19 4.87 -11.62
C VAL A 217 -1.33 5.39 -12.77
N TYR A 218 -1.93 6.16 -13.66
CA TYR A 218 -1.18 6.80 -14.73
C TYR A 218 -0.57 8.12 -14.26
N SER A 219 0.75 8.22 -14.39
CA SER A 219 1.52 9.43 -14.12
C SER A 219 1.64 10.22 -15.42
N LEU A 220 0.83 11.27 -15.59
CA LEU A 220 0.71 11.91 -16.91
C LEU A 220 2.02 12.60 -17.35
N ALA A 221 2.73 13.28 -16.45
CA ALA A 221 3.95 13.98 -16.83
C ALA A 221 5.13 13.03 -17.10
N GLN A 222 5.08 11.82 -16.54
CA GLN A 222 6.04 10.75 -16.82
C GLN A 222 5.60 9.81 -17.96
N GLU A 223 4.35 9.93 -18.43
CA GLU A 223 3.72 9.07 -19.45
C GLU A 223 3.84 7.56 -19.15
N ARG A 224 3.61 7.16 -17.90
CA ARG A 224 3.71 5.76 -17.49
C ARG A 224 2.77 5.35 -16.37
N TRP A 225 2.53 4.04 -16.29
CA TRP A 225 1.79 3.39 -15.21
C TRP A 225 2.69 3.18 -13.99
N LEU A 226 2.19 3.51 -12.80
CA LEU A 226 2.85 3.35 -11.52
C LEU A 226 1.99 2.46 -10.61
N GLU A 227 2.49 1.29 -10.24
CA GLU A 227 1.81 0.39 -9.30
C GLU A 227 1.63 1.06 -7.92
N VAL A 228 0.39 1.15 -7.43
CA VAL A 228 0.04 1.80 -6.15
C VAL A 228 -0.61 0.85 -5.16
N SER A 229 -1.04 -0.32 -5.64
CA SER A 229 -1.60 -1.38 -4.81
C SER A 229 -1.41 -2.74 -5.44
N SER A 230 -1.35 -3.74 -4.56
CA SER A 230 -1.42 -5.16 -4.87
C SER A 230 -2.40 -5.77 -3.87
N VAL A 231 -3.43 -6.47 -4.36
CA VAL A 231 -4.47 -7.12 -3.57
C VAL A 231 -4.42 -8.62 -3.83
N SER A 232 -4.18 -9.41 -2.80
CA SER A 232 -3.83 -10.83 -2.94
C SER A 232 -4.68 -11.73 -2.04
N ASN A 233 -4.96 -12.92 -2.55
CA ASN A 233 -5.42 -14.07 -1.76
C ASN A 233 -4.28 -15.08 -1.65
N PHE A 234 -3.92 -15.47 -0.44
CA PHE A 234 -2.84 -16.41 -0.15
C PHE A 234 -3.33 -17.84 0.11
N GLU A 235 -4.66 -18.04 0.08
CA GLU A 235 -5.31 -19.25 0.55
C GLU A 235 -4.73 -19.71 1.89
N THR A 236 -4.14 -20.90 1.94
CA THR A 236 -3.60 -21.49 3.16
C THR A 236 -2.10 -21.25 3.35
N TYR A 237 -1.41 -20.54 2.45
CA TYR A 237 0.05 -20.42 2.49
C TYR A 237 0.54 -19.81 3.81
N GLN A 238 0.03 -18.62 4.16
CA GLN A 238 0.42 -17.94 5.39
C GLN A 238 -0.19 -18.65 6.61
N SER A 239 -1.47 -19.04 6.54
CA SER A 239 -2.15 -19.64 7.69
C SER A 239 -1.53 -20.97 8.11
N ASN A 240 -1.01 -21.76 7.17
CA ASN A 240 -0.25 -22.97 7.45
C ASN A 240 1.04 -22.67 8.24
N ARG A 241 1.81 -21.65 7.82
CA ARG A 241 3.04 -21.23 8.50
C ARG A 241 2.77 -20.64 9.89
N MET A 242 1.69 -19.88 10.02
CA MET A 242 1.25 -19.27 11.27
C MET A 242 0.53 -20.24 12.22
N LYS A 243 0.15 -21.43 11.74
CA LYS A 243 -0.80 -22.35 12.41
C LYS A 243 -2.15 -21.69 12.75
N LEU A 244 -2.54 -20.70 11.96
CA LEU A 244 -3.84 -20.04 12.04
C LEU A 244 -4.92 -21.01 11.55
N ARG A 245 -5.81 -21.38 12.47
CA ARG A 245 -6.89 -22.33 12.21
C ARG A 245 -8.23 -21.74 12.62
N TYR A 246 -9.29 -22.39 12.21
CA TYR A 246 -10.62 -22.20 12.78
C TYR A 246 -11.25 -23.53 13.14
N ARG A 247 -12.16 -23.52 14.10
CA ARG A 247 -12.97 -24.69 14.45
C ARG A 247 -14.26 -24.67 13.65
N GLY A 248 -14.41 -25.65 12.76
CA GLY A 248 -15.63 -25.82 11.97
C GLY A 248 -16.78 -26.43 12.76
N GLN A 249 -17.97 -26.45 12.16
CA GLN A 249 -19.17 -27.11 12.73
C GLN A 249 -18.96 -28.60 13.05
N ASP A 250 -18.08 -29.27 12.31
CA ASP A 250 -17.64 -30.67 12.54
C ASP A 250 -16.69 -30.84 13.74
N LYS A 251 -16.43 -29.75 14.48
CA LYS A 251 -15.50 -29.64 15.61
C LYS A 251 -14.03 -29.89 15.23
N LYS A 252 -13.70 -30.08 13.95
CA LYS A 252 -12.32 -30.21 13.48
C LYS A 252 -11.71 -28.84 13.24
N THR A 253 -10.40 -28.75 13.43
CA THR A 253 -9.65 -27.54 13.10
C THR A 253 -9.22 -27.58 11.64
N LYS A 254 -9.48 -26.51 10.90
CA LYS A 254 -9.09 -26.33 9.49
C LYS A 254 -8.31 -25.03 9.35
N LEU A 255 -7.48 -24.91 8.31
CA LEU A 255 -6.74 -23.67 8.04
C LEU A 255 -7.70 -22.60 7.49
N ALA A 256 -7.56 -21.37 7.98
CA ALA A 256 -8.26 -20.22 7.41
C ALA A 256 -7.58 -19.74 6.12
N HIS A 257 -8.26 -18.92 5.34
CA HIS A 257 -7.62 -18.17 4.25
C HIS A 257 -7.20 -16.77 4.71
N THR A 258 -6.07 -16.29 4.22
CA THR A 258 -5.58 -14.92 4.46
C THR A 258 -5.58 -14.13 3.15
N LEU A 259 -5.90 -12.85 3.26
CA LEU A 259 -5.86 -11.89 2.16
C LEU A 259 -5.27 -10.57 2.66
N ASN A 260 -4.66 -9.82 1.75
CA ASN A 260 -4.24 -8.44 2.01
C ASN A 260 -4.44 -7.56 0.79
N GLY A 261 -4.37 -6.25 1.01
CA GLY A 261 -4.37 -5.26 -0.03
C GLY A 261 -3.74 -3.97 0.46
N SER A 262 -2.95 -3.32 -0.40
CA SER A 262 -2.54 -1.94 -0.15
C SER A 262 -3.71 -1.00 -0.49
N ALA A 263 -4.07 -0.09 0.40
CA ALA A 263 -5.26 0.76 0.26
C ALA A 263 -4.99 2.21 0.72
N LEU A 264 -3.94 2.90 0.29
CA LEU A 264 -3.00 2.68 -0.82
C LEU A 264 -1.55 2.92 -0.35
N ALA A 265 -0.55 2.66 -1.21
CA ALA A 265 0.83 3.12 -0.97
C ALA A 265 0.97 4.61 -1.35
N LEU A 266 1.33 5.46 -0.39
CA LEU A 266 1.19 6.92 -0.54
C LEU A 266 2.19 7.55 -1.50
N ALA A 267 3.43 7.06 -1.58
CA ALA A 267 4.50 7.71 -2.35
C ALA A 267 4.12 7.95 -3.82
N ARG A 268 3.59 6.91 -4.48
CA ARG A 268 3.16 6.97 -5.88
C ARG A 268 1.80 7.67 -6.06
N ILE A 269 0.94 7.65 -5.04
CA ILE A 269 -0.29 8.44 -5.03
C ILE A 269 0.00 9.93 -4.95
N ILE A 270 0.93 10.35 -4.09
CA ILE A 270 1.39 11.74 -4.03
C ILE A 270 1.99 12.16 -5.38
N ALA A 271 2.87 11.33 -5.96
CA ALA A 271 3.42 11.61 -7.29
C ALA A 271 2.32 11.82 -8.35
N ALA A 272 1.32 10.95 -8.38
CA ALA A 272 0.21 11.05 -9.32
C ALA A 272 -0.70 12.27 -9.06
N ILE A 273 -0.96 12.63 -7.79
CA ILE A 273 -1.71 13.85 -7.45
C ILE A 273 -0.95 15.08 -7.94
N LEU A 274 0.35 15.18 -7.63
CA LEU A 274 1.17 16.32 -8.03
C LEU A 274 1.15 16.51 -9.55
N GLU A 275 1.32 15.43 -10.31
CA GLU A 275 1.37 15.50 -11.77
C GLU A 275 0.00 15.72 -12.40
N ASN A 276 -1.03 14.99 -11.98
CA ASN A 276 -2.30 14.95 -12.68
C ASN A 276 -3.22 16.13 -12.34
N TYR A 277 -2.96 16.80 -11.21
CA TYR A 277 -3.72 17.97 -10.76
C TYR A 277 -2.95 19.30 -10.94
N GLN A 278 -1.84 19.30 -11.69
CA GLN A 278 -1.11 20.53 -11.95
C GLN A 278 -1.89 21.46 -12.90
N THR A 279 -1.81 22.75 -12.58
CA THR A 279 -2.39 23.88 -13.32
C THR A 279 -1.31 24.95 -13.50
N PRO A 280 -1.51 25.96 -14.37
CA PRO A 280 -0.57 27.07 -14.49
C PRO A 280 -0.31 27.79 -13.15
N GLU A 281 -1.31 27.84 -12.26
CA GLU A 281 -1.27 28.58 -10.99
C GLU A 281 -0.75 27.75 -9.80
N GLY A 282 -0.75 26.42 -9.87
CA GLY A 282 -0.45 25.56 -8.73
C GLY A 282 -0.89 24.11 -8.95
N ILE A 283 -0.99 23.33 -7.87
CA ILE A 283 -1.52 21.96 -7.92
C ILE A 283 -2.82 21.90 -7.12
N GLN A 284 -3.91 21.54 -7.79
CA GLN A 284 -5.21 21.40 -7.15
C GLN A 284 -5.24 20.16 -6.25
N ILE A 285 -5.79 20.30 -5.05
CA ILE A 285 -6.02 19.17 -4.16
C ILE A 285 -7.34 18.48 -4.53
N PRO A 286 -7.36 17.14 -4.67
CA PRO A 286 -8.59 16.37 -4.87
C PRO A 286 -9.64 16.76 -3.82
N GLU A 287 -10.89 16.95 -4.25
CA GLU A 287 -11.96 17.47 -3.38
C GLU A 287 -12.13 16.67 -2.09
N VAL A 288 -12.03 15.34 -2.17
CA VAL A 288 -12.12 14.43 -1.02
C VAL A 288 -11.02 14.63 0.02
N LEU A 289 -9.89 15.23 -0.35
CA LEU A 289 -8.77 15.51 0.56
C LEU A 289 -8.83 16.91 1.18
N ARG A 290 -9.58 17.84 0.61
CA ARG A 290 -9.66 19.24 1.09
C ARG A 290 -10.10 19.37 2.56
N PRO A 291 -11.09 18.58 3.06
CA PRO A 291 -11.44 18.58 4.47
C PRO A 291 -10.28 18.17 5.40
N TYR A 292 -9.37 17.34 4.91
CA TYR A 292 -8.23 16.84 5.67
C TYR A 292 -6.99 17.74 5.55
N THR A 293 -6.76 18.34 4.38
CA THR A 293 -5.63 19.25 4.13
C THR A 293 -5.90 20.65 4.69
N GLY A 294 -7.15 21.10 4.67
CA GLY A 294 -7.52 22.48 5.01
C GLY A 294 -7.03 23.51 3.99
N PHE A 295 -6.76 23.09 2.75
CA PHE A 295 -6.40 23.98 1.63
C PHE A 295 -6.77 23.33 0.28
N ASP A 296 -7.05 24.18 -0.70
CA ASP A 296 -7.51 23.76 -2.03
C ASP A 296 -6.36 23.59 -3.04
N THR A 297 -5.26 24.33 -2.85
CA THR A 297 -4.14 24.39 -3.79
C THR A 297 -2.79 24.31 -3.07
N LEU A 298 -1.83 23.61 -3.68
CA LEU A 298 -0.39 23.76 -3.42
C LEU A 298 0.15 24.85 -4.34
N ASP A 299 0.57 25.97 -3.75
CA ASP A 299 1.06 27.19 -4.37
C ASP A 299 2.30 27.71 -3.61
#